data_AF-A0A0E0ITZ2-F1
#
_entry.id   AF-A0A0E0ITZ2-F1
#
_cell.length_a   1.000
_cell.length_b   1.000
_cell.length_c   1.000
_cell.angle_alpha   90.00
_cell.angle_beta   90.00
_cell.angle_gamma   90.00
#
_symmetry.space_group_name_H-M   'P 1'
#
loop_
_entity.id
_entity.type
_entity.pdbx_description
1 polymer ?
#
loop_
_entity_poly.entity_id
_entity_poly.type
_entity_poly.pdbx_seq_one_letter_code
_entity_poly.pdbx_strand_id
1 'polypeptide(L)'
;MVKRETEGGSTVRWFLPFLLQKNKFLPAQLNTRCSIPISHASSSAAAAEEGDSIDHDDTRILPLVHIRRPLSRLPRPLRRRRHVAKLLYKARLSVTHSLISSSFFFFGAGESQEMVRPRMVLFGDSITEQSFRPGGWGAALADTYSRKADVVVRGYGGYNTRWALFLLHQIFPLVGIAPPLATTVFFGANDAALLGRTGERQHVPVAEYKENLKKIDCSKSMLIVLITPPPIDEDGRERFARSLYGEEARKLPERTNEMAGVYASQCIELAREMNIHCIDIWSKMQETAGWQKLYLSDGLHLTPEGNAVVHKEVVQTLRSVGLKAEEMPYDFPHHSRIDGSCPEKAFQ
;
A
#
# COMPACT_ATOMS: atom_id res chain seq x y z
N MET A 1 1.93 11.50 89.49
CA MET A 1 1.41 12.83 89.10
C MET A 1 1.28 12.80 87.57
N VAL A 2 0.16 12.35 86.98
CA VAL A 2 -1.11 13.11 86.71
C VAL A 2 -0.81 14.27 85.75
N LYS A 3 -1.29 14.44 84.50
CA LYS A 3 -2.43 13.98 83.62
C LYS A 3 -1.90 13.74 82.18
N ARG A 4 -2.45 12.91 81.26
CA ARG A 4 -3.72 12.88 80.46
C ARG A 4 -4.05 14.10 79.56
N GLU A 5 -4.20 13.82 78.25
CA GLU A 5 -5.15 14.40 77.24
C GLU A 5 -5.00 15.92 76.87
N THR A 6 -5.22 16.44 75.65
CA THR A 6 -5.81 15.93 74.37
C THR A 6 -5.42 16.81 73.15
N GLU A 7 -5.44 16.21 71.94
CA GLU A 7 -5.84 16.73 70.59
C GLU A 7 -5.24 18.00 69.91
N GLY A 8 -5.07 17.90 68.58
CA GLY A 8 -4.86 19.02 67.64
C GLY A 8 -4.18 18.62 66.32
N GLY A 9 -4.91 18.67 65.17
CA GLY A 9 -4.39 18.28 63.84
C GLY A 9 -3.31 19.22 63.27
N SER A 10 -2.58 18.86 62.20
CA SER A 10 -3.13 18.79 60.84
C SER A 10 -2.20 18.05 59.87
N THR A 11 -2.75 17.25 58.95
CA THR A 11 -1.98 16.53 57.92
C THR A 11 -2.25 17.11 56.53
N VAL A 12 -1.23 17.65 55.86
CA VAL A 12 -1.34 18.13 54.48
C VAL A 12 -1.24 16.96 53.51
N ARG A 13 -2.32 16.69 52.75
CA ARG A 13 -2.31 15.75 51.62
C ARG A 13 -2.68 16.50 50.34
N TRP A 14 -1.89 16.26 49.29
CA TRP A 14 -2.09 16.84 47.97
C TRP A 14 -3.33 16.25 47.28
N PHE A 15 -4.13 17.12 46.65
CA PHE A 15 -5.30 16.74 45.87
C PHE A 15 -4.91 16.26 44.47
N LEU A 16 -5.59 15.21 44.00
CA LEU A 16 -5.61 14.81 42.59
C LEU A 16 -7.07 14.49 42.20
N PRO A 17 -7.71 15.23 41.27
CA PRO A 17 -9.05 14.90 40.80
C PRO A 17 -8.99 14.00 39.55
N PHE A 18 -9.42 12.75 39.70
CA PHE A 18 -9.65 11.85 38.57
C PHE A 18 -11.12 11.95 38.12
N LEU A 19 -11.38 12.51 36.93
CA LEU A 19 -12.74 12.64 36.38
C LEU A 19 -13.15 11.34 35.67
N LEU A 20 -14.04 10.56 36.29
CA LEU A 20 -14.74 9.44 35.67
C LEU A 20 -16.10 9.91 35.13
N GLN A 21 -16.19 10.14 33.81
CA GLN A 21 -17.47 10.44 33.16
C GLN A 21 -18.03 9.22 32.42
N LYS A 22 -19.04 8.58 33.03
CA LYS A 22 -19.78 7.47 32.41
C LYS A 22 -20.88 8.02 31.50
N ASN A 23 -20.70 7.98 30.18
CA ASN A 23 -21.80 8.19 29.24
C ASN A 23 -22.60 6.90 29.05
N LYS A 24 -23.80 6.85 29.63
CA LYS A 24 -24.84 5.88 29.26
C LYS A 24 -25.68 6.46 28.13
N PHE A 25 -25.63 5.86 26.95
CA PHE A 25 -26.69 6.02 25.94
C PHE A 25 -27.66 4.84 26.05
N LEU A 26 -28.95 5.14 26.18
CA LEU A 26 -30.07 4.20 26.08
C LEU A 26 -30.67 4.30 24.67
N PRO A 27 -30.86 3.20 23.94
CA PRO A 27 -31.87 3.10 22.91
C PRO A 27 -33.19 2.60 23.54
N ALA A 28 -34.31 3.14 23.07
CA ALA A 28 -35.64 2.76 23.52
C ALA A 28 -36.34 1.80 22.54
N GLN A 29 -37.31 1.06 23.10
CA GLN A 29 -38.38 0.31 22.42
C GLN A 29 -38.02 -1.04 21.77
N LEU A 30 -38.23 -2.10 22.55
CA LEU A 30 -38.60 -3.44 22.08
C LEU A 30 -40.10 -3.48 21.74
N ASN A 31 -40.48 -4.12 20.64
CA ASN A 31 -41.86 -4.52 20.40
C ASN A 31 -41.96 -5.77 19.50
N THR A 32 -42.10 -6.95 20.11
CA THR A 32 -42.79 -8.14 19.54
C THR A 32 -43.11 -9.14 20.66
N ARG A 33 -44.28 -9.80 20.58
CA ARG A 33 -44.72 -10.89 21.47
C ARG A 33 -44.64 -12.24 20.74
N CYS A 34 -44.75 -13.34 21.52
CA CYS A 34 -45.11 -14.72 21.11
C CYS A 34 -44.02 -15.52 20.35
N SER A 35 -43.76 -16.82 20.60
CA SER A 35 -44.33 -17.82 21.54
C SER A 35 -43.33 -18.95 21.90
N ILE A 36 -43.65 -19.72 22.96
CA ILE A 36 -43.00 -20.94 23.53
C ILE A 36 -43.71 -22.23 22.97
N PRO A 37 -43.28 -23.52 23.10
CA PRO A 37 -42.09 -24.21 23.70
C PRO A 37 -41.25 -25.04 22.66
N ILE A 38 -40.08 -25.66 22.88
CA ILE A 38 -39.46 -26.59 23.88
C ILE A 38 -40.04 -28.03 23.93
N SER A 39 -39.22 -29.04 23.58
CA SER A 39 -39.27 -30.39 24.18
C SER A 39 -37.96 -31.21 23.97
N HIS A 40 -37.50 -31.87 25.07
CA HIS A 40 -36.51 -32.97 25.23
C HIS A 40 -35.09 -32.87 24.59
N ALA A 41 -33.94 -33.05 25.29
CA ALA A 41 -33.45 -34.14 26.17
C ALA A 41 -33.03 -35.42 25.39
N SER A 42 -31.92 -36.13 25.64
CA SER A 42 -30.92 -36.10 26.74
C SER A 42 -29.61 -36.89 26.43
N SER A 43 -28.49 -36.47 27.05
CA SER A 43 -27.32 -37.25 27.58
C SER A 43 -26.72 -38.50 26.90
N SER A 44 -25.39 -38.49 26.67
CA SER A 44 -24.34 -39.26 27.41
C SER A 44 -22.94 -38.95 26.81
N ALA A 45 -21.91 -38.57 27.59
CA ALA A 45 -20.85 -39.39 28.21
C ALA A 45 -19.96 -40.18 27.21
N ALA A 46 -18.62 -40.27 27.30
CA ALA A 46 -17.64 -39.84 28.32
C ALA A 46 -16.27 -39.49 27.69
N ALA A 47 -15.24 -39.23 28.50
CA ALA A 47 -13.91 -38.73 28.09
C ALA A 47 -12.77 -39.77 28.23
N ALA A 48 -11.61 -39.44 27.64
CA ALA A 48 -10.25 -39.94 27.93
C ALA A 48 -9.98 -41.44 27.64
N GLU A 49 -8.74 -41.94 27.49
CA GLU A 49 -7.41 -41.39 27.86
C GLU A 49 -6.27 -41.93 26.93
N GLU A 50 -5.02 -41.67 27.31
CA GLU A 50 -3.70 -41.85 26.67
C GLU A 50 -3.32 -43.26 26.11
N GLY A 51 -2.19 -43.36 25.37
CA GLY A 51 -1.54 -44.67 25.09
C GLY A 51 -0.43 -44.78 24.02
N ASP A 52 0.76 -44.27 24.31
CA ASP A 52 2.13 -44.72 23.96
C ASP A 52 2.62 -45.28 22.57
N SER A 53 3.76 -44.69 22.17
CA SER A 53 5.02 -45.09 21.46
C SER A 53 5.33 -46.44 20.73
N ILE A 54 6.46 -46.37 19.97
CA ILE A 54 7.45 -47.40 19.50
C ILE A 54 7.56 -47.69 17.98
N ASP A 55 8.44 -46.92 17.32
CA ASP A 55 9.73 -47.27 16.65
C ASP A 55 9.95 -48.38 15.57
N HIS A 56 10.89 -48.09 14.64
CA HIS A 56 11.61 -48.91 13.61
C HIS A 56 10.77 -49.57 12.46
N ASP A 57 11.21 -49.63 11.19
CA ASP A 57 12.50 -50.15 10.67
C ASP A 57 12.89 -49.59 9.26
N ASP A 58 14.13 -49.84 8.86
CA ASP A 58 14.83 -49.45 7.62
C ASP A 58 14.36 -50.18 6.34
N THR A 59 14.63 -49.62 5.15
CA THR A 59 15.01 -50.44 3.97
C THR A 59 15.84 -49.68 2.93
N ARG A 60 16.75 -50.40 2.25
CA ARG A 60 17.98 -49.85 1.64
C ARG A 60 17.93 -49.62 0.12
N ILE A 61 18.81 -48.72 -0.32
CA ILE A 61 19.22 -48.42 -1.71
C ILE A 61 20.12 -49.53 -2.29
N LEU A 62 20.00 -49.87 -3.60
CA LEU A 62 21.14 -50.19 -4.50
C LEU A 62 20.78 -49.99 -6.01
N PRO A 63 21.76 -49.77 -6.94
CA PRO A 63 21.53 -49.18 -8.29
C PRO A 63 22.21 -49.88 -9.51
N LEU A 64 22.21 -49.21 -10.69
CA LEU A 64 22.87 -49.53 -11.99
C LEU A 64 22.20 -50.66 -12.84
N VAL A 65 22.36 -50.84 -14.18
CA VAL A 65 23.42 -50.47 -15.16
C VAL A 65 22.85 -50.13 -16.57
N HIS A 66 23.20 -48.95 -17.10
CA HIS A 66 23.84 -48.63 -18.40
C HIS A 66 23.83 -49.59 -19.63
N ILE A 67 23.33 -49.12 -20.80
CA ILE A 67 23.78 -49.51 -22.17
C ILE A 67 23.86 -48.27 -23.08
N ARG A 68 24.80 -48.23 -24.04
CA ARG A 68 25.15 -47.06 -24.89
C ARG A 68 25.44 -47.45 -26.36
N ARG A 69 25.07 -46.57 -27.31
CA ARG A 69 25.65 -46.36 -28.68
C ARG A 69 25.34 -47.42 -29.77
N PRO A 70 25.63 -47.17 -31.09
CA PRO A 70 26.31 -46.03 -31.75
C PRO A 70 25.58 -45.35 -32.95
N LEU A 71 26.29 -44.41 -33.61
CA LEU A 71 25.89 -43.50 -34.71
C LEU A 71 25.89 -44.12 -36.12
N SER A 72 25.30 -43.40 -37.10
CA SER A 72 25.70 -43.41 -38.51
C SER A 72 25.93 -42.00 -39.11
N ARG A 73 26.51 -41.95 -40.33
CA ARG A 73 27.18 -40.82 -41.03
C ARG A 73 26.76 -40.82 -42.52
N LEU A 74 26.88 -39.80 -43.38
CA LEU A 74 27.41 -38.40 -43.43
C LEU A 74 26.57 -37.69 -44.56
N PRO A 75 26.97 -36.69 -45.40
CA PRO A 75 28.07 -35.71 -45.42
C PRO A 75 27.64 -34.21 -45.55
N ARG A 76 28.62 -33.30 -45.61
CA ARG A 76 28.47 -31.89 -46.09
C ARG A 76 28.94 -31.76 -47.55
N PRO A 77 28.63 -30.65 -48.25
CA PRO A 77 29.73 -29.88 -48.84
C PRO A 77 29.64 -28.33 -48.77
N LEU A 78 30.81 -27.74 -48.48
CA LEU A 78 31.45 -26.54 -49.08
C LEU A 78 30.72 -25.17 -49.26
N ARG A 79 31.16 -24.23 -48.41
CA ARG A 79 31.45 -22.78 -48.64
C ARG A 79 31.25 -22.16 -50.04
N ARG A 80 30.52 -21.04 -50.08
CA ARG A 80 30.91 -19.70 -50.64
C ARG A 80 30.09 -18.62 -49.88
N ARG A 81 30.69 -17.65 -49.16
CA ARG A 81 30.95 -16.24 -49.58
C ARG A 81 29.85 -15.65 -50.50
N ARG A 82 29.28 -14.45 -50.31
CA ARG A 82 29.43 -13.34 -49.33
C ARG A 82 28.22 -12.38 -49.55
N HIS A 83 27.77 -11.66 -48.51
CA HIS A 83 27.06 -10.35 -48.63
C HIS A 83 25.79 -10.23 -49.52
N VAL A 84 24.61 -10.71 -49.06
CA VAL A 84 23.32 -9.97 -49.19
C VAL A 84 22.38 -10.37 -48.04
N ALA A 85 22.49 -9.71 -46.89
CA ALA A 85 21.59 -9.95 -45.74
C ALA A 85 21.44 -8.69 -44.87
N LYS A 86 21.34 -7.51 -45.50
CA LYS A 86 21.28 -6.22 -44.80
C LYS A 86 20.38 -5.17 -45.47
N LEU A 87 19.39 -5.61 -46.26
CA LEU A 87 18.48 -4.72 -47.00
C LEU A 87 16.98 -5.08 -46.92
N LEU A 88 16.56 -5.98 -46.02
CA LEU A 88 15.15 -6.30 -45.76
C LEU A 88 14.77 -6.22 -44.26
N TYR A 89 15.45 -5.35 -43.52
CA TYR A 89 15.11 -4.98 -42.13
C TYR A 89 15.06 -3.45 -41.91
N LYS A 90 15.04 -2.66 -43.01
CA LYS A 90 14.98 -1.18 -42.98
C LYS A 90 13.89 -0.60 -43.89
N ALA A 91 12.86 -1.38 -44.19
CA ALA A 91 11.67 -0.96 -44.95
C ALA A 91 10.35 -1.28 -44.22
N ARG A 92 10.37 -1.26 -42.88
CA ARG A 92 9.18 -1.25 -42.01
C ARG A 92 9.30 -0.28 -40.83
N LEU A 93 10.26 0.64 -40.89
CA LEU A 93 10.38 1.84 -40.05
C LEU A 93 10.38 3.07 -40.95
N SER A 94 9.24 3.31 -41.59
CA SER A 94 8.77 4.60 -42.10
C SER A 94 7.28 4.41 -42.37
N VAL A 95 6.45 5.42 -42.09
CA VAL A 95 4.97 5.35 -42.08
C VAL A 95 4.36 4.53 -40.91
N THR A 96 4.75 4.84 -39.67
CA THR A 96 3.86 4.82 -38.47
C THR A 96 4.29 5.87 -37.43
N HIS A 97 4.63 7.07 -37.91
CA HIS A 97 4.61 8.28 -37.08
C HIS A 97 3.63 9.25 -37.75
N SER A 98 2.93 10.05 -36.93
CA SER A 98 1.86 10.98 -37.34
C SER A 98 0.49 10.37 -37.66
N LEU A 99 -0.07 9.54 -36.77
CA LEU A 99 -1.53 9.44 -36.55
C LEU A 99 -1.86 9.07 -35.08
N ILE A 100 -1.36 9.87 -34.14
CA ILE A 100 -2.04 10.08 -32.84
C ILE A 100 -2.34 11.57 -32.76
N SER A 101 -3.14 12.03 -33.73
CA SER A 101 -3.72 13.36 -33.67
C SER A 101 -4.99 13.27 -32.84
N SER A 102 -4.99 13.93 -31.70
CA SER A 102 -6.18 14.68 -31.26
C SER A 102 -7.47 13.86 -31.12
N SER A 103 -7.46 12.80 -30.32
CA SER A 103 -8.69 12.33 -29.65
C SER A 103 -9.13 13.35 -28.60
N PHE A 104 -9.50 14.56 -29.05
CA PHE A 104 -10.37 15.42 -28.26
C PHE A 104 -11.67 14.64 -28.03
N PHE A 105 -12.13 14.63 -26.78
CA PHE A 105 -13.47 14.17 -26.48
C PHE A 105 -14.45 15.09 -27.23
N PHE A 106 -15.05 14.57 -28.30
CA PHE A 106 -16.31 15.10 -28.82
C PHE A 106 -17.38 14.77 -27.77
N PHE A 107 -17.53 15.64 -26.78
CA PHE A 107 -18.73 15.66 -25.97
C PHE A 107 -19.90 16.03 -26.89
N GLY A 108 -20.86 15.11 -27.00
CA GLY A 108 -22.12 15.39 -27.66
C GLY A 108 -22.81 16.56 -26.97
N ALA A 109 -23.37 17.47 -27.75
CA ALA A 109 -24.15 18.56 -27.20
C ALA A 109 -25.41 18.01 -26.50
N GLY A 110 -25.70 18.49 -25.29
CA GLY A 110 -27.01 18.26 -24.66
C GLY A 110 -27.03 17.52 -23.32
N GLU A 111 -25.97 17.54 -22.52
CA GLU A 111 -26.08 17.32 -21.07
C GLU A 111 -25.08 18.23 -20.36
N SER A 112 -25.50 18.91 -19.30
CA SER A 112 -24.61 19.70 -18.46
C SER A 112 -23.70 18.74 -17.69
N GLN A 113 -22.47 18.54 -18.16
CA GLN A 113 -21.46 17.88 -17.33
C GLN A 113 -21.30 18.69 -16.04
N GLU A 114 -21.80 18.14 -14.95
CA GLU A 114 -21.44 18.60 -13.62
C GLU A 114 -19.91 18.56 -13.53
N MET A 115 -19.29 19.72 -13.29
CA MET A 115 -17.83 19.90 -13.28
C MET A 115 -17.21 19.26 -12.03
N VAL A 116 -17.29 17.93 -11.96
CA VAL A 116 -16.72 17.13 -10.88
C VAL A 116 -15.21 17.11 -11.07
N ARG A 117 -14.49 17.74 -10.14
CA ARG A 117 -13.03 17.77 -10.13
C ARG A 117 -12.48 16.32 -10.18
N PRO A 118 -11.52 16.00 -11.06
CA PRO A 118 -10.98 14.64 -11.15
C PRO A 118 -10.30 14.23 -9.84
N ARG A 119 -10.36 12.94 -9.50
CA ARG A 119 -9.85 12.42 -8.21
C ARG A 119 -8.55 11.65 -8.40
N MET A 120 -7.60 11.84 -7.50
CA MET A 120 -6.41 10.99 -7.34
C MET A 120 -6.54 10.23 -6.02
N VAL A 121 -6.46 8.89 -6.03
CA VAL A 121 -6.60 8.07 -4.82
C VAL A 121 -5.23 7.59 -4.33
N LEU A 122 -4.95 7.81 -3.05
CA LEU A 122 -3.74 7.31 -2.41
C LEU A 122 -4.10 6.05 -1.61
N PHE A 123 -3.85 4.86 -2.16
CA PHE A 123 -4.21 3.58 -1.54
C PHE A 123 -2.97 2.88 -0.98
N GLY A 124 -2.97 2.53 0.31
CA GLY A 124 -1.79 1.98 0.95
C GLY A 124 -1.97 1.69 2.44
N ASP A 125 -0.84 1.53 3.12
CA ASP A 125 -0.80 1.24 4.56
C ASP A 125 -0.65 2.50 5.45
N SER A 126 -0.02 2.38 6.62
CA SER A 126 0.25 3.50 7.53
C SER A 126 1.08 4.62 6.90
N ILE A 127 1.97 4.32 5.94
CA ILE A 127 2.75 5.38 5.26
C ILE A 127 1.84 6.25 4.39
N THR A 128 0.78 5.65 3.84
CA THR A 128 -0.24 6.37 3.07
C THR A 128 -1.26 7.05 3.99
N GLU A 129 -1.61 6.44 5.12
CA GLU A 129 -2.50 7.04 6.13
C GLU A 129 -1.90 8.34 6.70
N GLN A 130 -0.59 8.31 6.96
CA GLN A 130 0.16 9.43 7.52
C GLN A 130 0.54 10.49 6.48
N SER A 131 0.25 10.26 5.19
CA SER A 131 0.61 11.16 4.08
C SER A 131 -0.01 12.57 4.16
N PHE A 132 -1.04 12.76 4.99
CA PHE A 132 -1.70 14.05 5.23
C PHE A 132 -1.33 14.70 6.58
N ARG A 133 -0.37 14.13 7.33
CA ARG A 133 0.24 14.82 8.49
C ARG A 133 1.05 16.04 8.03
N PRO A 134 1.40 17.00 8.91
CA PRO A 134 2.29 18.10 8.55
C PRO A 134 3.61 17.59 7.96
N GLY A 135 3.99 18.12 6.79
CA GLY A 135 5.14 17.62 6.01
C GLY A 135 4.87 16.36 5.19
N GLY A 136 3.62 15.87 5.16
CA GLY A 136 3.23 14.64 4.48
C GLY A 136 3.13 14.75 2.95
N TRP A 137 3.48 13.67 2.25
CA TRP A 137 3.58 13.65 0.77
C TRP A 137 2.23 13.81 0.07
N GLY A 138 1.15 13.35 0.69
CA GLY A 138 -0.22 13.47 0.18
C GLY A 138 -0.77 14.88 0.36
N ALA A 139 -0.45 15.56 1.47
CA ALA A 139 -0.78 16.97 1.66
C ALA A 139 -0.03 17.86 0.65
N ALA A 140 1.25 17.59 0.42
CA ALA A 140 2.03 18.27 -0.63
C ALA A 140 1.49 18.01 -2.05
N LEU A 141 0.97 16.80 -2.31
CA LEU A 141 0.31 16.48 -3.57
C LEU A 141 -1.02 17.24 -3.73
N ALA A 142 -1.82 17.34 -2.67
CA ALA A 142 -3.08 18.10 -2.66
C ALA A 142 -2.85 19.59 -2.94
N ASP A 143 -1.78 20.18 -2.38
CA ASP A 143 -1.35 21.54 -2.70
C ASP A 143 -0.93 21.69 -4.16
N THR A 144 -0.11 20.76 -4.67
CA THR A 144 0.37 20.75 -6.07
C THR A 144 -0.78 20.75 -7.08
N TYR A 145 -1.85 20.00 -6.80
CA TYR A 145 -3.05 19.90 -7.64
C TYR A 145 -4.24 20.72 -7.11
N SER A 146 -3.98 21.74 -6.27
CA SER A 146 -5.01 22.61 -5.72
C SER A 146 -5.87 23.23 -6.84
N ARG A 147 -7.20 23.15 -6.67
CA ARG A 147 -8.24 23.52 -7.64
C ARG A 147 -8.22 22.77 -8.98
N LYS A 148 -7.48 21.66 -9.08
CA LYS A 148 -7.30 20.88 -10.33
C LYS A 148 -7.67 19.40 -10.18
N ALA A 149 -7.27 18.78 -9.07
CA ALA A 149 -7.64 17.40 -8.72
C ALA A 149 -7.87 17.27 -7.20
N ASP A 150 -8.84 16.44 -6.81
CA ASP A 150 -9.03 16.06 -5.41
C ASP A 150 -8.12 14.88 -5.04
N VAL A 151 -7.26 15.07 -4.04
CA VAL A 151 -6.40 13.99 -3.53
C VAL A 151 -7.10 13.31 -2.35
N VAL A 152 -7.40 12.02 -2.51
CA VAL A 152 -8.25 11.24 -1.59
C VAL A 152 -7.41 10.13 -0.93
N VAL A 153 -7.16 10.26 0.37
CA VAL A 153 -6.42 9.24 1.14
C VAL A 153 -7.28 8.02 1.44
N ARG A 154 -6.70 6.85 1.20
CA ARG A 154 -7.19 5.50 1.55
C ARG A 154 -6.02 4.69 2.10
N GLY A 155 -5.33 5.27 3.08
CA GLY A 155 -4.28 4.60 3.85
C GLY A 155 -4.88 3.89 5.07
N TYR A 156 -4.36 2.70 5.38
CA TYR A 156 -4.87 1.87 6.47
C TYR A 156 -3.72 1.33 7.34
N GLY A 157 -3.60 1.86 8.56
CA GLY A 157 -2.50 1.58 9.47
C GLY A 157 -2.26 0.09 9.74
N GLY A 158 -1.07 -0.39 9.39
CA GLY A 158 -0.65 -1.78 9.59
C GLY A 158 -1.27 -2.80 8.63
N TYR A 159 -2.01 -2.39 7.60
CA TYR A 159 -2.56 -3.30 6.60
C TYR A 159 -1.48 -3.85 5.66
N ASN A 160 -1.67 -5.10 5.24
CA ASN A 160 -0.91 -5.76 4.18
C ASN A 160 -1.78 -5.92 2.92
N THR A 161 -1.18 -6.35 1.81
CA THR A 161 -1.89 -6.54 0.54
C THR A 161 -3.06 -7.53 0.64
N ARG A 162 -2.92 -8.60 1.45
CA ARG A 162 -3.97 -9.61 1.66
C ARG A 162 -5.24 -8.98 2.27
N TRP A 163 -5.11 -8.09 3.24
CA TRP A 163 -6.25 -7.38 3.84
C TRP A 163 -6.77 -6.26 2.93
N ALA A 164 -5.89 -5.59 2.18
CA ALA A 164 -6.26 -4.54 1.24
C ALA A 164 -7.25 -5.02 0.15
N LEU A 165 -7.15 -6.29 -0.29
CA LEU A 165 -8.07 -6.86 -1.28
C LEU A 165 -9.54 -6.81 -0.85
N PHE A 166 -9.85 -6.98 0.44
CA PHE A 166 -11.23 -6.93 0.95
C PHE A 166 -11.86 -5.52 0.86
N LEU A 167 -11.04 -4.48 0.69
CA LEU A 167 -11.50 -3.09 0.63
C LEU A 167 -11.79 -2.61 -0.81
N LEU A 168 -11.33 -3.34 -1.84
CA LEU A 168 -11.33 -2.85 -3.23
C LEU A 168 -12.72 -2.41 -3.71
N HIS A 169 -13.76 -3.22 -3.49
CA HIS A 169 -15.12 -2.88 -3.90
C HIS A 169 -15.75 -1.71 -3.12
N GLN A 170 -15.23 -1.39 -1.93
CA GLN A 170 -15.68 -0.27 -1.11
C GLN A 170 -14.98 1.04 -1.50
N ILE A 171 -13.70 0.95 -1.90
CA ILE A 171 -12.87 2.09 -2.28
C ILE A 171 -13.08 2.50 -3.74
N PHE A 172 -13.21 1.51 -4.62
CA PHE A 172 -13.40 1.66 -6.06
C PHE A 172 -14.75 1.06 -6.49
N PRO A 173 -15.89 1.66 -6.09
CA PRO A 173 -17.21 1.18 -6.47
C PRO A 173 -17.38 1.26 -7.99
N LEU A 174 -17.83 0.17 -8.60
CA LEU A 174 -17.99 0.04 -10.06
C LEU A 174 -19.21 0.78 -10.63
N VAL A 175 -20.02 1.43 -9.78
CA VAL A 175 -21.30 2.02 -10.14
C VAL A 175 -21.41 3.44 -9.58
N GLY A 176 -21.85 4.37 -10.43
CA GLY A 176 -22.32 5.71 -10.01
C GLY A 176 -21.25 6.77 -9.72
N ILE A 177 -19.95 6.44 -9.78
CA ILE A 177 -18.88 7.43 -9.62
C ILE A 177 -17.83 7.24 -10.73
N ALA A 178 -17.41 8.35 -11.36
CA ALA A 178 -16.32 8.32 -12.34
C ALA A 178 -15.04 7.72 -11.72
N PRO A 179 -14.28 6.89 -12.48
CA PRO A 179 -13.04 6.32 -11.99
C PRO A 179 -12.04 7.43 -11.60
N PRO A 180 -11.16 7.19 -10.61
CA PRO A 180 -10.03 8.07 -10.35
C PRO A 180 -9.22 8.32 -11.61
N LEU A 181 -8.71 9.55 -11.75
CA LEU A 181 -7.74 9.92 -12.78
C LEU A 181 -6.43 9.13 -12.60
N ALA A 182 -6.02 8.97 -11.34
CA ALA A 182 -4.84 8.18 -10.96
C ALA A 182 -5.04 7.53 -9.58
N THR A 183 -4.40 6.38 -9.37
CA THR A 183 -4.29 5.72 -8.07
C THR A 183 -2.85 5.33 -7.80
N THR A 184 -2.30 5.73 -6.66
CA THR A 184 -1.03 5.16 -6.16
C THR A 184 -1.33 3.94 -5.29
N VAL A 185 -0.58 2.86 -5.46
CA VAL A 185 -0.67 1.65 -4.64
C VAL A 185 0.64 1.48 -3.87
N PHE A 186 0.61 1.69 -2.55
CA PHE A 186 1.78 1.76 -1.70
C PHE A 186 1.65 0.79 -0.50
N PHE A 187 2.08 -0.44 -0.73
CA PHE A 187 2.07 -1.56 0.21
C PHE A 187 3.39 -2.35 0.12
N GLY A 188 3.58 -3.33 1.00
CA GLY A 188 4.77 -4.18 1.05
C GLY A 188 5.57 -4.03 2.33
N ALA A 189 5.47 -2.88 3.00
CA ALA A 189 6.17 -2.65 4.26
C ALA A 189 5.67 -3.62 5.34
N ASN A 190 4.34 -3.74 5.46
CA ASN A 190 3.73 -4.66 6.42
C ASN A 190 3.89 -6.13 6.01
N ASP A 191 3.69 -6.42 4.72
CA ASP A 191 3.85 -7.74 4.08
C ASP A 191 5.24 -8.34 4.33
N ALA A 192 6.29 -7.49 4.31
CA ALA A 192 7.68 -7.86 4.56
C ALA A 192 8.04 -8.20 6.03
N ALA A 193 7.05 -8.33 6.92
CA ALA A 193 7.26 -8.89 8.25
C ALA A 193 7.87 -10.30 8.17
N LEU A 194 8.77 -10.62 9.08
CA LEU A 194 9.40 -11.94 9.19
C LEU A 194 8.56 -12.88 10.07
N LEU A 195 8.51 -14.16 9.69
CA LEU A 195 7.86 -15.22 10.47
C LEU A 195 8.63 -15.52 11.76
N GLY A 196 7.93 -15.86 12.84
CA GLY A 196 8.54 -16.12 14.15
C GLY A 196 9.15 -14.86 14.79
N ARG A 197 8.60 -13.68 14.47
CA ARG A 197 9.01 -12.36 14.99
C ARG A 197 7.80 -11.56 15.45
N THR A 198 8.04 -10.44 16.14
CA THR A 198 6.98 -9.44 16.34
C THR A 198 6.48 -8.98 14.97
N GLY A 199 5.16 -8.78 14.83
CA GLY A 199 4.56 -8.37 13.54
C GLY A 199 4.28 -9.50 12.54
N GLU A 200 4.63 -10.77 12.81
CA GLU A 200 4.43 -11.89 11.86
C GLU A 200 2.99 -12.04 11.34
N ARG A 201 1.98 -11.61 12.11
CA ARG A 201 0.56 -11.55 11.67
C ARG A 201 0.33 -10.76 10.38
N GLN A 202 1.26 -9.86 10.04
CA GLN A 202 1.22 -9.01 8.85
C GLN A 202 1.91 -9.66 7.64
N HIS A 203 2.64 -10.76 7.83
CA HIS A 203 3.37 -11.44 6.78
C HIS A 203 2.45 -11.91 5.63
N VAL A 204 2.87 -11.62 4.40
CA VAL A 204 2.25 -12.12 3.17
C VAL A 204 3.35 -12.70 2.30
N PRO A 205 3.38 -14.02 2.01
CA PRO A 205 4.44 -14.62 1.21
C PRO A 205 4.69 -13.88 -0.10
N VAL A 206 5.96 -13.74 -0.49
CA VAL A 206 6.41 -12.92 -1.62
C VAL A 206 5.62 -13.14 -2.92
N ALA A 207 5.31 -14.39 -3.25
CA ALA A 207 4.50 -14.74 -4.43
C ALA A 207 3.02 -14.31 -4.29
N GLU A 208 2.45 -14.42 -3.08
CA GLU A 208 1.09 -13.95 -2.78
C GLU A 208 1.02 -12.42 -2.84
N TYR A 209 2.03 -11.71 -2.33
CA TYR A 209 2.14 -10.25 -2.41
C TYR A 209 2.09 -9.77 -3.87
N LYS A 210 2.88 -10.37 -4.77
CA LYS A 210 2.89 -10.05 -6.20
C LYS A 210 1.51 -10.27 -6.84
N GLU A 211 0.88 -11.42 -6.57
CA GLU A 211 -0.47 -11.73 -7.06
C GLU A 211 -1.57 -10.87 -6.42
N ASN A 212 -1.38 -10.37 -5.20
CA ASN A 212 -2.32 -9.44 -4.57
C ASN A 212 -2.21 -8.03 -5.18
N LEU A 213 -1.01 -7.49 -5.39
CA LEU A 213 -0.82 -6.22 -6.12
C LEU A 213 -1.47 -6.25 -7.51
N LYS A 214 -1.29 -7.35 -8.25
CA LYS A 214 -1.88 -7.57 -9.58
C LYS A 214 -3.41 -7.55 -9.59
N LYS A 215 -4.05 -7.97 -8.51
CA LYS A 215 -5.52 -7.89 -8.33
C LYS A 215 -6.01 -6.48 -8.00
N ILE A 216 -5.18 -5.67 -7.32
CA ILE A 216 -5.47 -4.26 -7.06
C ILE A 216 -5.48 -3.46 -8.38
N ASP A 217 -4.63 -3.83 -9.35
CA ASP A 217 -4.46 -3.15 -10.64
C ASP A 217 -5.59 -3.38 -11.68
N CYS A 218 -6.62 -4.17 -11.36
CA CYS A 218 -7.54 -4.73 -12.37
C CYS A 218 -8.56 -3.77 -13.02
N SER A 219 -8.57 -2.47 -12.70
CA SER A 219 -9.46 -1.49 -13.33
C SER A 219 -8.79 -0.78 -14.52
N LYS A 220 -9.11 -1.23 -15.75
CA LYS A 220 -8.59 -0.68 -17.03
C LYS A 220 -8.90 0.80 -17.34
N SER A 221 -9.51 1.53 -16.40
CA SER A 221 -10.07 2.87 -16.58
C SER A 221 -9.36 3.98 -15.78
N MET A 222 -8.30 3.66 -15.04
CA MET A 222 -7.51 4.64 -14.29
C MET A 222 -6.00 4.43 -14.50
N LEU A 223 -5.21 5.49 -14.37
CA LEU A 223 -3.75 5.36 -14.25
C LEU A 223 -3.41 4.72 -12.90
N ILE A 224 -2.55 3.69 -12.90
CA ILE A 224 -2.04 3.09 -11.67
C ILE A 224 -0.52 3.25 -11.59
N VAL A 225 -0.07 3.66 -10.40
CA VAL A 225 1.34 3.85 -10.07
C VAL A 225 1.66 3.01 -8.83
N LEU A 226 2.46 1.97 -8.99
CA LEU A 226 2.96 1.21 -7.84
C LEU A 226 4.08 1.99 -7.14
N ILE A 227 4.12 1.94 -5.81
CA ILE A 227 5.23 2.47 -5.01
C ILE A 227 5.78 1.30 -4.21
N THR A 228 7.10 1.07 -4.28
CA THR A 228 7.75 0.02 -3.48
C THR A 228 7.60 0.30 -1.99
N PRO A 229 7.72 -0.69 -1.10
CA PRO A 229 8.02 -0.40 0.31
C PRO A 229 9.26 0.51 0.43
N PRO A 230 9.35 1.35 1.48
CA PRO A 230 10.57 2.08 1.80
C PRO A 230 11.67 1.10 2.24
N PRO A 231 12.94 1.56 2.31
CA PRO A 231 13.96 0.80 3.03
C PRO A 231 13.69 0.81 4.55
N ILE A 232 14.37 -0.06 5.30
CA ILE A 232 14.19 -0.19 6.76
C ILE A 232 15.50 0.18 7.48
N ASP A 233 15.45 1.14 8.42
CA ASP A 233 16.53 1.32 9.40
C ASP A 233 16.29 0.35 10.56
N GLU A 234 16.97 -0.80 10.54
CA GLU A 234 16.81 -1.86 11.54
C GLU A 234 17.19 -1.39 12.95
N ASP A 235 18.28 -0.63 13.09
CA ASP A 235 18.64 0.01 14.36
C ASP A 235 17.56 1.03 14.79
N GLY A 236 16.92 1.70 13.83
CA GLY A 236 15.79 2.60 14.04
C GLY A 236 14.56 1.89 14.58
N ARG A 237 14.19 0.77 13.96
CA ARG A 237 13.12 -0.12 14.45
C ARG A 237 13.43 -0.62 15.86
N GLU A 238 14.67 -1.01 16.14
CA GLU A 238 15.06 -1.48 17.47
C GLU A 238 14.96 -0.37 18.53
N ARG A 239 15.51 0.82 18.25
CA ARG A 239 15.39 2.00 19.13
C ARG A 239 13.93 2.33 19.41
N PHE A 240 13.07 2.31 18.39
CA PHE A 240 11.65 2.56 18.53
C PHE A 240 10.95 1.48 19.37
N ALA A 241 11.21 0.19 19.10
CA ALA A 241 10.65 -0.91 19.87
C ALA A 241 11.03 -0.83 21.37
N ARG A 242 12.30 -0.53 21.67
CA ARG A 242 12.77 -0.28 23.04
C ARG A 242 12.09 0.94 23.67
N SER A 243 11.82 1.99 22.91
CA SER A 243 11.11 3.18 23.42
C SER A 243 9.65 2.91 23.81
N LEU A 244 9.00 1.92 23.19
CA LEU A 244 7.60 1.53 23.47
C LEU A 244 7.48 0.44 24.54
N TYR A 245 8.41 -0.52 24.56
CA TYR A 245 8.28 -1.75 25.36
C TYR A 245 9.38 -1.96 26.40
N GLY A 246 10.40 -1.09 26.45
CA GLY A 246 11.52 -1.20 27.39
C GLY A 246 12.28 -2.51 27.21
N GLU A 247 12.53 -3.22 28.30
CA GLU A 247 13.20 -4.54 28.31
C GLU A 247 12.36 -5.66 27.68
N GLU A 248 11.03 -5.49 27.57
CA GLU A 248 10.13 -6.44 26.89
C GLU A 248 10.18 -6.31 25.35
N ALA A 249 10.96 -5.36 24.82
CA ALA A 249 11.20 -5.25 23.39
C ALA A 249 11.93 -6.51 22.87
N ARG A 250 11.28 -7.23 21.94
CA ARG A 250 11.90 -8.43 21.34
C ARG A 250 13.20 -8.07 20.63
N LYS A 251 14.26 -8.85 20.93
CA LYS A 251 15.65 -8.63 20.48
C LYS A 251 15.91 -8.93 19.00
N LEU A 252 14.95 -9.49 18.27
CA LEU A 252 15.10 -9.86 16.86
C LEU A 252 14.23 -8.95 15.99
N PRO A 253 14.76 -8.39 14.89
CA PRO A 253 14.04 -7.45 14.07
C PRO A 253 12.78 -8.08 13.48
N GLU A 254 11.68 -7.34 13.48
CA GLU A 254 10.41 -7.72 12.85
C GLU A 254 10.47 -7.69 11.32
N ARG A 255 11.36 -6.86 10.77
CA ARG A 255 11.56 -6.54 9.36
C ARG A 255 13.04 -6.23 9.16
N THR A 256 13.61 -6.68 8.05
CA THR A 256 14.97 -6.33 7.63
C THR A 256 14.93 -5.54 6.33
N ASN A 257 15.95 -4.72 6.09
CA ASN A 257 16.07 -3.95 4.84
C ASN A 257 16.27 -4.87 3.64
N GLU A 258 17.00 -5.98 3.83
CA GLU A 258 17.15 -7.05 2.84
C GLU A 258 15.80 -7.62 2.42
N MET A 259 14.93 -7.97 3.38
CA MET A 259 13.62 -8.51 3.05
C MET A 259 12.74 -7.44 2.38
N ALA A 260 12.76 -6.19 2.84
CA ALA A 260 12.06 -5.09 2.16
C ALA A 260 12.51 -4.94 0.69
N GLY A 261 13.80 -5.11 0.40
CA GLY A 261 14.36 -5.11 -0.95
C GLY A 261 13.83 -6.24 -1.85
N VAL A 262 13.50 -7.41 -1.28
CA VAL A 262 12.84 -8.51 -2.02
C VAL A 262 11.42 -8.12 -2.43
N TYR A 263 10.62 -7.53 -1.53
CA TYR A 263 9.26 -7.05 -1.87
C TYR A 263 9.31 -5.87 -2.85
N ALA A 264 10.25 -4.93 -2.68
CA ALA A 264 10.49 -3.86 -3.65
C ALA A 264 10.81 -4.42 -5.04
N SER A 265 11.72 -5.41 -5.13
CA SER A 265 12.07 -6.07 -6.38
C SER A 265 10.87 -6.70 -7.09
N GLN A 266 9.98 -7.39 -6.35
CA GLN A 266 8.77 -7.98 -6.92
C GLN A 266 7.73 -6.93 -7.36
N CYS A 267 7.61 -5.81 -6.64
CA CYS A 267 6.76 -4.69 -7.04
C CYS A 267 7.23 -4.07 -8.37
N ILE A 268 8.55 -3.86 -8.52
CA ILE A 268 9.17 -3.36 -9.75
C ILE A 268 9.04 -4.38 -10.90
N GLU A 269 9.23 -5.66 -10.63
CA GLU A 269 9.10 -6.74 -11.62
C GLU A 269 7.66 -6.81 -12.15
N LEU A 270 6.67 -6.80 -11.27
CA LEU A 270 5.25 -6.79 -11.63
C LEU A 270 4.89 -5.56 -12.48
N ALA A 271 5.38 -4.37 -12.12
CA ALA A 271 5.09 -3.17 -12.90
C ALA A 271 5.60 -3.27 -14.35
N ARG A 272 6.74 -3.92 -14.57
CA ARG A 272 7.27 -4.22 -15.92
C ARG A 272 6.40 -5.24 -16.65
N GLU A 273 5.94 -6.30 -15.97
CA GLU A 273 5.05 -7.31 -16.54
C GLU A 273 3.69 -6.74 -16.97
N MET A 274 3.15 -5.81 -16.18
CA MET A 274 1.86 -5.17 -16.43
C MET A 274 1.96 -3.91 -17.31
N ASN A 275 3.19 -3.45 -17.61
CA ASN A 275 3.48 -2.20 -18.32
C ASN A 275 2.80 -0.97 -17.66
N ILE A 276 2.94 -0.87 -16.34
CA ILE A 276 2.48 0.25 -15.51
C ILE A 276 3.67 0.96 -14.84
N HIS A 277 3.44 2.15 -14.28
CA HIS A 277 4.49 2.92 -13.64
C HIS A 277 4.81 2.39 -12.24
N CYS A 278 6.10 2.40 -11.89
CA CYS A 278 6.57 2.07 -10.54
C CYS A 278 7.57 3.12 -10.04
N ILE A 279 7.43 3.50 -8.78
CA ILE A 279 8.35 4.37 -8.05
C ILE A 279 9.12 3.51 -7.06
N ASP A 280 10.39 3.26 -7.38
CA ASP A 280 11.34 2.56 -6.52
C ASP A 280 11.92 3.50 -5.45
N ILE A 281 11.16 3.72 -4.38
CA ILE A 281 11.64 4.48 -3.23
C ILE A 281 12.65 3.69 -2.38
N TRP A 282 12.65 2.34 -2.48
CA TRP A 282 13.60 1.49 -1.76
C TRP A 282 15.03 1.80 -2.18
N SER A 283 15.30 1.82 -3.50
CA SER A 283 16.62 2.20 -4.02
C SER A 283 16.87 3.69 -3.85
N LYS A 284 15.94 4.56 -4.27
CA LYS A 284 16.14 6.03 -4.31
C LYS A 284 16.49 6.63 -2.95
N MET A 285 15.86 6.19 -1.87
CA MET A 285 16.19 6.69 -0.54
C MET A 285 17.63 6.32 -0.14
N GLN A 286 18.08 5.12 -0.52
CA GLN A 286 19.40 4.60 -0.16
C GLN A 286 20.57 5.22 -0.96
N GLU A 287 20.29 5.95 -2.04
CA GLU A 287 21.29 6.76 -2.76
C GLU A 287 21.86 7.90 -1.89
N THR A 288 21.17 8.31 -0.82
CA THR A 288 21.58 9.39 0.08
C THR A 288 22.32 8.86 1.32
N ALA A 289 23.53 9.36 1.58
CA ALA A 289 24.27 9.01 2.79
C ALA A 289 23.50 9.44 4.06
N GLY A 290 23.29 8.51 5.00
CA GLY A 290 22.55 8.78 6.24
C GLY A 290 21.02 8.76 6.09
N TRP A 291 20.50 8.23 4.97
CA TRP A 291 19.06 8.09 4.68
C TRP A 291 18.23 7.53 5.84
N GLN A 292 18.81 6.65 6.66
CA GLN A 292 18.15 5.97 7.78
C GLN A 292 17.42 6.95 8.70
N LYS A 293 18.12 8.00 9.13
CA LYS A 293 17.59 9.02 10.07
C LYS A 293 17.06 10.25 9.34
N LEU A 294 17.53 10.50 8.12
CA LEU A 294 17.06 11.62 7.31
C LEU A 294 15.62 11.37 6.82
N TYR A 295 15.31 10.16 6.37
CA TYR A 295 14.04 9.82 5.74
C TYR A 295 13.08 9.01 6.61
N LEU A 296 13.56 8.31 7.66
CA LEU A 296 12.70 7.48 8.53
C LEU A 296 12.70 7.96 9.98
N SER A 297 11.51 8.15 10.57
CA SER A 297 11.34 8.66 11.93
C SER A 297 11.48 7.59 13.02
N ASP A 298 11.04 6.36 12.73
CA ASP A 298 11.03 5.22 13.65
C ASP A 298 11.66 3.96 13.04
N GLY A 299 12.44 4.17 11.97
CA GLY A 299 13.02 3.14 11.11
C GLY A 299 12.09 2.51 10.06
N LEU A 300 10.86 3.01 9.91
CA LEU A 300 9.93 2.60 8.85
C LEU A 300 9.06 3.75 8.30
N HIS A 301 8.44 4.54 9.17
CA HIS A 301 7.59 5.66 8.79
C HIS A 301 8.42 6.87 8.37
N LEU A 302 7.88 7.66 7.44
CA LEU A 302 8.62 8.74 6.78
C LEU A 302 8.68 10.03 7.63
N THR A 303 9.86 10.63 7.70
CA THR A 303 10.06 12.04 8.11
C THR A 303 9.48 13.00 7.06
N PRO A 304 9.34 14.32 7.33
CA PRO A 304 9.01 15.30 6.30
C PRO A 304 9.92 15.23 5.06
N GLU A 305 11.21 14.97 5.25
CA GLU A 305 12.20 14.81 4.18
C GLU A 305 11.96 13.51 3.38
N GLY A 306 11.63 12.41 4.06
CA GLY A 306 11.26 11.15 3.39
C GLY A 306 9.94 11.28 2.60
N ASN A 307 8.97 12.02 3.14
CA ASN A 307 7.74 12.39 2.45
C ASN A 307 8.04 13.26 1.21
N ALA A 308 8.97 14.22 1.29
CA ALA A 308 9.35 15.07 0.17
C ALA A 308 9.96 14.26 -1.00
N VAL A 309 10.69 13.18 -0.72
CA VAL A 309 11.16 12.23 -1.76
C VAL A 309 9.95 11.58 -2.46
N VAL A 310 9.00 11.02 -1.71
CA VAL A 310 7.80 10.38 -2.30
C VAL A 310 7.00 11.38 -3.13
N HIS A 311 6.74 12.58 -2.61
CA HIS A 311 6.00 13.64 -3.32
C HIS A 311 6.66 14.01 -4.65
N LYS A 312 7.98 14.29 -4.63
CA LYS A 312 8.76 14.63 -5.83
C LYS A 312 8.62 13.56 -6.91
N GLU A 313 8.78 12.29 -6.54
CA GLU A 313 8.76 11.16 -7.48
C GLU A 313 7.35 10.86 -8.02
N VAL A 314 6.30 11.00 -7.19
CA VAL A 314 4.90 10.92 -7.62
C VAL A 314 4.59 12.03 -8.62
N VAL A 315 4.96 13.28 -8.31
CA VAL A 315 4.77 14.42 -9.23
C VAL A 315 5.53 14.22 -10.54
N GLN A 316 6.80 13.77 -10.49
CA GLN A 316 7.56 13.47 -11.71
C GLN A 316 6.92 12.37 -12.56
N THR A 317 6.41 11.32 -11.92
CA THR A 317 5.69 10.22 -12.60
C THR A 317 4.40 10.71 -13.26
N LEU A 318 3.55 11.45 -12.53
CA LEU A 318 2.31 12.01 -13.05
C LEU A 318 2.56 12.99 -14.22
N ARG A 319 3.61 13.82 -14.14
CA ARG A 319 4.02 14.70 -15.25
C ARG A 319 4.45 13.91 -16.49
N SER A 320 5.13 12.78 -16.32
CA SER A 320 5.63 11.96 -17.44
C SER A 320 4.52 11.37 -18.30
N VAL A 321 3.33 11.16 -17.72
CA VAL A 321 2.14 10.63 -18.38
C VAL A 321 1.12 11.72 -18.77
N GLY A 322 1.53 12.98 -18.76
CA GLY A 322 0.71 14.11 -19.20
C GLY A 322 -0.18 14.75 -18.13
N LEU A 323 -0.17 14.26 -16.89
CA LEU A 323 -0.89 14.86 -15.76
C LEU A 323 -0.08 15.99 -15.11
N LYS A 324 0.36 16.97 -15.91
CA LYS A 324 1.14 18.12 -15.42
C LYS A 324 0.21 19.12 -14.74
N ALA A 325 0.44 19.39 -13.45
CA ALA A 325 -0.41 20.28 -12.67
C ALA A 325 -0.51 21.69 -13.27
N GLU A 326 0.52 22.23 -13.91
CA GLU A 326 0.50 23.55 -14.57
C GLU A 326 -0.29 23.59 -15.89
N GLU A 327 -0.60 22.44 -16.49
CA GLU A 327 -1.40 22.31 -17.72
C GLU A 327 -2.87 21.97 -17.42
N MET A 328 -3.19 21.55 -16.20
CA MET A 328 -4.56 21.26 -15.78
C MET A 328 -5.37 22.55 -15.55
N PRO A 329 -6.62 22.63 -16.05
CA PRO A 329 -7.48 23.78 -15.82
C PRO A 329 -7.88 23.87 -14.34
N TYR A 330 -8.13 25.11 -13.88
CA TYR A 330 -8.84 25.31 -12.63
C TYR A 330 -10.33 24.98 -12.81
N ASP A 331 -10.92 24.38 -11.77
CA ASP A 331 -12.34 24.05 -11.66
C ASP A 331 -13.30 25.24 -11.87
N PHE A 332 -12.92 26.42 -11.36
CA PHE A 332 -13.69 27.65 -11.42
C PHE A 332 -12.83 28.84 -11.88
N PRO A 333 -13.41 30.00 -12.24
CA PRO A 333 -12.66 31.18 -12.65
C PRO A 333 -11.61 31.65 -11.63
N HIS A 334 -10.60 32.38 -12.11
CA HIS A 334 -9.80 33.23 -11.23
C HIS A 334 -10.63 34.45 -10.79
N HIS A 335 -10.47 34.92 -9.55
CA HIS A 335 -11.31 36.01 -9.01
C HIS A 335 -11.26 37.30 -9.85
N SER A 336 -10.14 37.56 -10.54
CA SER A 336 -9.98 38.70 -11.46
C SER A 336 -10.80 38.60 -12.75
N ARG A 337 -11.51 37.48 -12.99
CA ARG A 337 -12.46 37.30 -14.10
C ARG A 337 -13.92 37.44 -13.64
N ILE A 338 -14.16 37.67 -12.35
CA ILE A 338 -15.49 37.83 -11.78
C ILE A 338 -15.80 39.33 -11.75
N ASP A 339 -16.80 39.75 -12.51
CA ASP A 339 -17.38 41.09 -12.41
C ASP A 339 -18.17 41.19 -11.10
N GLY A 340 -17.70 42.01 -10.15
CA GLY A 340 -18.37 42.19 -8.87
C GLY A 340 -19.77 42.80 -8.96
N SER A 341 -20.15 43.40 -10.09
CA SER A 341 -21.50 43.91 -10.35
C SER A 341 -22.45 42.88 -10.96
N CYS A 342 -21.94 41.76 -11.48
CA CYS A 342 -22.72 40.67 -12.07
C CYS A 342 -21.92 39.35 -12.01
N PRO A 343 -21.66 38.82 -10.80
CA PRO A 343 -20.73 37.71 -10.60
C PRO A 343 -21.22 36.41 -11.26
N GLU A 344 -22.53 36.23 -11.42
CA GLU A 344 -23.17 35.03 -11.95
C GLU A 344 -22.69 34.69 -13.37
N LYS A 345 -22.37 35.71 -14.18
CA LYS A 345 -21.86 35.54 -15.56
C LYS A 345 -20.52 34.81 -15.63
N ALA A 346 -19.76 34.76 -14.54
CA ALA A 346 -18.50 34.01 -14.50
C ALA A 346 -18.70 32.50 -14.23
N PHE A 347 -19.92 32.08 -13.84
CA PHE A 347 -20.25 30.72 -13.44
C PHE A 347 -21.33 30.07 -14.33
N GLN A 348 -21.63 30.68 -15.48
CA GLN A 348 -22.46 30.15 -16.57
C GLN A 348 -21.57 29.54 -17.66
#